data_AF-A0A3P7VCD0-F1
#
_entry.id   AF-A0A3P7VCD0-F1
#
_cell.length_a   1.000
_cell.length_b   1.000
_cell.length_c   1.000
_cell.angle_alpha   90.00
_cell.angle_beta   90.00
_cell.angle_gamma   90.00
#
_symmetry.space_group_name_H-M   'P 1'
#
loop_
_entity.id
_entity.type
_entity.pdbx_description
1 polymer ?
#
loop_
_entity_poly.entity_id
_entity_poly.type
_entity_poly.pdbx_seq_one_letter_code
_entity_poly.pdbx_strand_id
1 'polypeptide(L)'
;MITWPEEAKLPPFVLLAFESFHSNYPINCLAFSSSIMFGQLKGLLGCPKMVIHLLAVFYCKTTLVSIEALRSSRPRSRPTATTVPLPVRPATTPLPPQPRPIFNKPLEPNPPQPNVPIPPVTQPTCGVAPDFTPCVSSEEASHALMDCCRRKNLPAGCLSLCRYDITQAEVRSAMDRGLCGIFSVAPYLECASQGKDNTECCRYKGLAQKTGPQCEQFCRPSYGLSALGLQHIVCGNAIGDMLHCHHAGIRR
;
A
#
# COMPACT_ATOMS: atom_id res chain seq x y z
N MET A 1 6.70 -46.96 -49.31
CA MET A 1 5.54 -47.82 -49.00
C MET A 1 5.33 -47.82 -47.50
N ILE A 2 4.41 -47.01 -46.99
CA ILE A 2 3.80 -47.18 -45.66
C ILE A 2 2.33 -46.84 -45.86
N THR A 3 1.49 -47.85 -45.64
CA THR A 3 0.04 -47.85 -45.80
C THR A 3 -0.64 -47.14 -44.63
N TRP A 4 -1.67 -46.34 -44.90
CA TRP A 4 -2.58 -45.78 -43.90
C TRP A 4 -3.66 -46.80 -43.54
N PRO A 5 -4.06 -46.94 -42.27
CA PRO A 5 -5.31 -47.60 -41.92
C PRO A 5 -6.49 -46.62 -42.02
N GLU A 6 -7.52 -47.13 -42.68
CA GLU A 6 -8.90 -46.64 -42.78
C GLU A 6 -9.61 -46.58 -41.41
N GLU A 7 -10.61 -45.68 -41.32
CA GLU A 7 -11.77 -45.74 -40.42
C GLU A 7 -11.57 -45.55 -38.89
N ALA A 8 -11.52 -44.30 -38.43
CA ALA A 8 -11.91 -43.93 -37.07
C ALA A 8 -13.32 -43.31 -37.07
N LYS A 9 -14.35 -44.17 -36.98
CA LYS A 9 -15.74 -43.78 -36.73
C LYS A 9 -15.84 -43.07 -35.38
N LEU A 10 -16.15 -41.77 -35.40
CA LEU A 10 -16.54 -41.03 -34.19
C LEU A 10 -17.90 -41.52 -33.65
N PRO A 11 -18.07 -41.63 -32.32
CA PRO A 11 -19.33 -42.05 -31.72
C PRO A 11 -20.42 -40.97 -31.86
N PRO A 12 -21.71 -41.38 -31.98
CA PRO A 12 -22.85 -40.49 -32.32
C PRO A 12 -23.19 -39.45 -31.25
N PHE A 13 -22.52 -39.43 -30.10
CA PHE A 13 -22.77 -38.44 -29.04
C PHE A 13 -22.16 -37.05 -29.32
N VAL A 14 -21.19 -36.95 -30.24
CA VAL A 14 -20.48 -35.67 -30.49
C VAL A 14 -21.29 -34.71 -31.38
N LEU A 15 -22.22 -35.22 -32.18
CA LEU A 15 -23.04 -34.37 -33.07
C LEU A 15 -24.22 -33.68 -32.37
N LEU A 16 -24.66 -34.17 -31.21
CA LEU A 16 -25.78 -33.54 -30.48
C LEU A 16 -25.38 -32.29 -29.68
N ALA A 17 -24.09 -32.08 -29.42
CA ALA A 17 -23.63 -30.89 -28.70
C ALA A 17 -23.43 -29.66 -29.61
N PHE A 18 -23.31 -29.85 -30.92
CA PHE A 18 -23.01 -28.75 -31.86
C PHE A 18 -24.26 -27.96 -32.30
N GLU A 19 -25.45 -28.57 -32.30
CA GLU A 19 -26.68 -27.85 -32.69
C GLU A 19 -27.31 -27.03 -31.55
N SER A 20 -26.96 -27.29 -30.29
CA SER A 20 -27.50 -26.51 -29.17
C SER A 20 -26.72 -25.23 -28.86
N PHE A 21 -25.51 -25.05 -29.40
CA PHE A 21 -24.62 -23.94 -29.01
C PHE A 21 -24.73 -22.68 -29.90
N HIS A 22 -25.54 -22.71 -30.95
CA HIS A 22 -25.63 -21.60 -31.91
C HIS A 22 -26.77 -20.61 -31.65
N SER A 23 -27.51 -20.71 -30.54
CA SER A 23 -28.71 -19.89 -30.35
C SER A 23 -28.62 -18.78 -29.29
N ASN A 24 -27.52 -18.58 -28.54
CA ASN A 24 -27.62 -17.66 -27.37
C ASN A 24 -26.38 -16.89 -26.88
N TYR A 25 -25.33 -16.65 -27.69
CA TYR A 25 -24.25 -15.77 -27.22
C TYR A 25 -23.76 -14.76 -28.26
N PRO A 26 -23.87 -13.44 -28.01
CA PRO A 26 -23.29 -12.42 -28.86
C PRO A 26 -21.76 -12.35 -28.68
N ILE A 27 -21.11 -12.22 -29.83
CA ILE A 27 -19.69 -11.96 -30.06
C ILE A 27 -19.29 -10.69 -29.32
N ASN A 28 -18.62 -10.78 -28.16
CA ASN A 28 -17.97 -9.60 -27.54
C ASN A 28 -16.79 -9.89 -26.59
N CYS A 29 -16.34 -11.14 -26.44
CA CYS A 29 -15.06 -11.39 -25.76
C CYS A 29 -13.90 -11.23 -26.75
N LEU A 30 -13.71 -9.99 -27.22
CA LEU A 30 -12.48 -9.56 -27.86
C LEU A 30 -11.36 -9.47 -26.83
N ALA A 31 -10.20 -10.00 -27.23
CA ALA A 31 -8.89 -9.41 -27.06
C ALA A 31 -8.51 -8.87 -25.67
N PHE A 32 -7.56 -9.52 -24.99
CA PHE A 32 -6.42 -8.81 -24.40
C PHE A 32 -5.18 -9.71 -24.36
N SER A 33 -4.21 -9.32 -25.20
CA SER A 33 -2.77 -9.47 -25.06
C SER A 33 -2.19 -10.79 -24.53
N SER A 34 -1.88 -11.69 -25.47
CA SER A 34 -0.79 -12.65 -25.33
C SER A 34 0.55 -11.95 -25.51
N SER A 35 1.21 -11.57 -24.42
CA SER A 35 2.67 -11.39 -24.36
C SER A 35 3.10 -11.44 -22.91
N ILE A 36 4.18 -12.19 -22.66
CA ILE A 36 4.99 -12.33 -21.44
C ILE A 36 5.03 -13.78 -20.91
N MET A 37 6.20 -14.38 -21.19
CA MET A 37 6.82 -15.60 -20.65
C MET A 37 6.43 -16.97 -21.20
N PHE A 38 6.69 -17.18 -22.50
CA PHE A 38 7.30 -18.43 -22.96
C PHE A 38 8.79 -18.40 -22.60
N GLY A 39 9.14 -18.94 -21.44
CA GLY A 39 10.53 -19.04 -21.03
C GLY A 39 10.69 -20.02 -19.89
N GLN A 40 11.23 -21.20 -20.21
CA GLN A 40 11.62 -22.28 -19.27
C GLN A 40 10.51 -23.25 -18.82
N LEU A 41 9.98 -24.03 -19.78
CA LEU A 41 9.61 -25.42 -19.48
C LEU A 41 9.71 -26.27 -20.77
N LYS A 42 10.94 -26.54 -21.19
CA LYS A 42 11.24 -27.57 -22.20
C LYS A 42 11.57 -28.85 -21.45
N GLY A 43 10.66 -29.81 -21.49
CA GLY A 43 10.94 -31.19 -21.06
C GLY A 43 9.69 -31.90 -20.58
N LEU A 44 9.22 -32.84 -21.40
CA LEU A 44 8.09 -33.77 -21.21
C LEU A 44 6.69 -33.23 -21.61
N LEU A 45 6.03 -34.05 -22.45
CA LEU A 45 4.71 -33.92 -23.08
C LEU A 45 4.66 -33.13 -24.41
N GLY A 46 4.85 -33.85 -25.51
CA GLY A 46 4.52 -33.38 -26.85
C GLY A 46 3.01 -33.37 -27.08
N CYS A 47 2.35 -32.23 -26.81
CA CYS A 47 1.12 -31.78 -27.50
C CYS A 47 0.69 -30.38 -26.98
N PRO A 48 0.99 -29.27 -27.68
CA PRO A 48 0.71 -27.93 -27.19
C PRO A 48 -0.77 -27.50 -27.28
N LYS A 49 -1.64 -28.29 -27.91
CA LYS A 49 -3.06 -27.90 -28.15
C LYS A 49 -4.01 -28.30 -27.01
N MET A 50 -3.73 -29.36 -26.26
CA MET A 50 -4.65 -29.85 -25.22
C MET A 50 -4.55 -29.05 -23.90
N VAL A 51 -3.34 -28.64 -23.52
CA VAL A 51 -3.09 -27.91 -22.26
C VAL A 51 -3.74 -26.52 -22.28
N ILE A 52 -3.72 -25.85 -23.43
CA ILE A 52 -4.36 -24.53 -23.60
C ILE A 52 -5.88 -24.64 -23.46
N HIS A 53 -6.50 -25.69 -24.00
CA HIS A 53 -7.93 -25.93 -23.85
C HIS A 53 -8.32 -26.24 -22.40
N LEU A 54 -7.55 -27.06 -21.69
CA LEU A 54 -7.81 -27.39 -20.29
C LEU A 54 -7.68 -26.17 -19.37
N LEU A 55 -6.66 -25.34 -19.58
CA LEU A 55 -6.45 -24.11 -18.80
C LEU A 55 -7.53 -23.05 -19.08
N ALA A 56 -7.96 -22.89 -20.33
CA ALA A 56 -9.05 -21.99 -20.69
C ALA A 56 -10.40 -22.43 -20.11
N VAL A 57 -10.69 -23.74 -20.12
CA VAL A 57 -11.90 -24.33 -19.52
C VAL A 57 -11.89 -24.17 -17.99
N PHE A 58 -10.73 -24.34 -17.34
CA PHE A 58 -10.59 -24.09 -15.90
C PHE A 58 -10.79 -22.62 -15.55
N TYR A 59 -10.16 -21.70 -16.28
CA TYR A 59 -10.28 -20.26 -16.05
C TYR A 59 -11.73 -19.78 -16.21
N CYS A 60 -12.43 -20.25 -17.26
CA CYS A 60 -13.82 -19.90 -17.53
C CYS A 60 -14.79 -20.45 -16.46
N LYS A 61 -14.57 -21.68 -15.97
CA LYS A 61 -15.34 -22.26 -14.86
C LYS A 61 -15.13 -21.49 -13.56
N THR A 62 -13.90 -21.08 -13.24
CA THR A 62 -13.61 -20.33 -12.01
C THR A 62 -14.21 -18.92 -12.01
N THR A 63 -14.25 -18.23 -13.15
CA THR A 63 -14.92 -16.92 -13.25
C THR A 63 -16.44 -17.01 -13.20
N LEU A 64 -17.06 -18.08 -13.71
CA LEU A 64 -18.51 -18.27 -13.62
C LEU A 64 -18.99 -18.49 -12.18
N VAL A 65 -18.23 -19.26 -11.38
CA VAL A 65 -18.53 -19.46 -9.95
C VAL A 65 -18.45 -18.15 -9.15
N SER A 66 -17.59 -17.20 -9.54
CA SER A 66 -17.52 -15.88 -8.90
C SER A 66 -18.67 -14.94 -9.27
N ILE A 67 -19.27 -15.09 -10.46
CA ILE A 67 -20.38 -14.22 -10.90
C ILE A 67 -21.71 -14.64 -10.25
N GLU A 68 -21.97 -15.93 -10.06
CA GLU A 68 -23.18 -16.40 -9.36
C GLU A 68 -23.18 -16.06 -7.87
N ALA A 69 -22.02 -16.01 -7.22
CA ALA A 69 -21.90 -15.56 -5.83
C ALA A 69 -22.22 -14.06 -5.63
N LEU A 70 -22.09 -13.23 -6.67
CA LEU A 70 -22.40 -11.79 -6.63
C LEU A 70 -23.87 -11.47 -6.93
N ARG A 71 -24.66 -12.42 -7.45
CA ARG A 71 -26.08 -12.22 -7.77
C ARG A 71 -27.02 -12.48 -6.59
N SER A 72 -26.58 -13.20 -5.56
CA SER A 72 -27.47 -13.68 -4.50
C SER A 72 -27.61 -12.75 -3.28
N SER A 73 -26.91 -11.62 -3.18
CA SER A 73 -26.83 -10.84 -1.93
C SER A 73 -27.26 -9.37 -1.99
N ARG A 74 -27.98 -8.90 -3.04
CA ARG A 74 -28.56 -7.54 -3.02
C ARG A 74 -30.05 -7.56 -2.64
N PRO A 75 -30.44 -7.03 -1.47
CA PRO A 75 -31.84 -6.74 -1.18
C PRO A 75 -32.30 -5.55 -2.04
N ARG A 76 -33.51 -5.69 -2.58
CA ARG A 76 -34.20 -4.69 -3.40
C ARG A 76 -34.92 -3.69 -2.49
N SER A 77 -34.31 -2.53 -2.25
CA SER A 77 -35.02 -1.33 -1.79
C SER A 77 -34.76 -0.18 -2.76
N ARG A 78 -35.84 0.29 -3.37
CA ARG A 78 -35.89 1.43 -4.29
C ARG A 78 -36.22 2.67 -3.45
N PRO A 79 -35.38 3.71 -3.39
CA PRO A 79 -35.82 5.00 -2.86
C PRO A 79 -36.54 5.76 -3.97
N THR A 80 -37.78 6.13 -3.70
CA THR A 80 -38.54 7.15 -4.44
C THR A 80 -37.86 8.50 -4.28
N ALA A 81 -37.66 9.21 -5.39
CA ALA A 81 -37.11 10.56 -5.40
C ALA A 81 -38.16 11.56 -4.87
N THR A 82 -38.01 11.97 -3.62
CA THR A 82 -38.69 13.15 -3.06
C THR A 82 -37.80 14.36 -3.31
N THR A 83 -38.25 15.26 -4.17
CA THR A 83 -37.63 16.57 -4.41
C THR A 83 -37.72 17.41 -3.13
N VAL A 84 -36.61 17.56 -2.42
CA VAL A 84 -36.45 18.51 -1.32
C VAL A 84 -35.92 19.82 -1.89
N PRO A 85 -36.51 21.00 -1.56
CA PRO A 85 -35.96 22.28 -1.99
C PRO A 85 -34.60 22.53 -1.32
N LEU A 86 -33.63 23.02 -2.09
CA LEU A 86 -32.33 23.47 -1.59
C LEU A 86 -32.50 24.57 -0.52
N PRO A 87 -31.78 24.51 0.61
CA PRO A 87 -31.75 25.62 1.54
C PRO A 87 -30.97 26.78 0.92
N VAL A 88 -31.67 27.91 0.74
CA VAL A 88 -31.07 29.19 0.37
C VAL A 88 -30.07 29.57 1.47
N ARG A 89 -28.79 29.63 1.13
CA ARG A 89 -27.77 30.20 2.02
C ARG A 89 -28.04 31.70 2.20
N PRO A 90 -28.16 32.22 3.43
CA PRO A 90 -28.14 33.66 3.61
C PRO A 90 -26.76 34.21 3.22
N ALA A 91 -26.76 35.27 2.42
CA ALA A 91 -25.57 36.00 2.04
C ALA A 91 -24.85 36.49 3.30
N THR A 92 -23.62 36.03 3.50
CA THR A 92 -22.76 36.52 4.58
C THR A 92 -22.19 37.86 4.14
N THR A 93 -22.65 38.92 4.79
CA THR A 93 -22.13 40.28 4.65
C THR A 93 -20.62 40.27 4.96
N PRO A 94 -19.74 40.87 4.13
CA PRO A 94 -18.33 41.01 4.46
C PRO A 94 -18.19 41.92 5.68
N LEU A 95 -17.61 41.41 6.76
CA LEU A 95 -17.20 42.24 7.90
C LEU A 95 -16.12 43.25 7.45
N PRO A 96 -16.17 44.50 7.94
CA PRO A 96 -15.13 45.48 7.65
C PRO A 96 -13.80 45.04 8.27
N PRO A 97 -12.65 45.38 7.65
CA PRO A 97 -11.35 45.05 8.19
C PRO A 97 -11.12 45.82 9.50
N GLN A 98 -10.91 45.08 10.59
CA GLN A 98 -10.48 45.62 11.88
C GLN A 98 -9.07 46.22 11.73
N PRO A 99 -8.79 47.42 12.27
CA PRO A 99 -7.44 47.97 12.30
C PRO A 99 -6.52 47.10 13.16
N ARG A 100 -5.37 46.69 12.62
CA ARG A 100 -4.28 46.13 13.43
C ARG A 100 -3.77 47.23 14.37
N PRO A 101 -3.64 47.00 15.69
CA PRO A 101 -2.94 47.93 16.55
C PRO A 101 -1.47 47.95 16.14
N ILE A 102 -1.02 49.11 15.64
CA ILE A 102 0.39 49.40 15.43
C ILE A 102 1.00 49.57 16.81
N PHE A 103 1.61 48.51 17.36
CA PHE A 103 2.39 48.61 18.58
C PHE A 103 3.78 49.15 18.23
N ASN A 104 3.86 50.44 17.92
CA ASN A 104 5.12 51.18 17.92
C ASN A 104 5.46 51.55 19.36
N LYS A 105 5.91 50.58 20.16
CA LYS A 105 6.58 50.88 21.44
C LYS A 105 8.07 50.70 21.21
N PRO A 106 8.90 51.75 21.42
CA PRO A 106 10.34 51.58 21.46
C PRO A 106 10.71 50.51 22.49
N LEU A 107 11.47 49.51 22.06
CA LEU A 107 12.10 48.54 22.97
C LEU A 107 13.10 49.31 23.82
N GLU A 108 12.75 49.53 25.09
CA GLU A 108 13.68 50.03 26.08
C GLU A 108 14.80 48.99 26.27
N PRO A 109 16.08 49.37 26.33
CA PRO A 109 17.16 48.43 26.57
C PRO A 109 16.98 47.77 27.94
N ASN A 110 16.82 46.44 27.97
CA ASN A 110 16.78 45.71 29.22
C ASN A 110 18.08 45.95 30.01
N PRO A 111 18.02 46.20 31.34
CA PRO A 111 19.20 46.33 32.17
C PRO A 111 20.00 45.01 32.20
N PRO A 112 21.34 45.09 32.33
CA PRO A 112 22.19 43.90 32.34
C PRO A 112 21.82 42.99 33.51
N GLN A 113 21.32 41.80 33.20
CA GLN A 113 21.03 40.78 34.21
C GLN A 113 22.35 40.27 34.81
N PRO A 114 22.41 39.99 36.13
CA PRO A 114 23.57 39.37 36.75
C PRO A 114 23.88 38.01 36.10
N ASN A 115 25.17 37.72 35.90
CA ASN A 115 25.65 36.42 35.40
C ASN A 115 25.20 35.29 36.33
N VAL A 116 24.05 34.69 36.04
CA VAL A 116 23.66 33.39 36.57
C VAL A 116 24.50 32.35 35.82
N PRO A 117 25.26 31.48 36.50
CA PRO A 117 25.92 30.37 35.84
C PRO A 117 24.88 29.53 35.11
N ILE A 118 24.96 29.51 33.78
CA ILE A 118 24.18 28.61 32.95
C ILE A 118 24.56 27.19 33.41
N PRO A 119 23.64 26.39 33.98
CA PRO A 119 23.93 24.99 34.24
C PRO A 119 24.31 24.36 32.89
N PRO A 120 25.32 23.46 32.84
CA PRO A 120 25.69 22.82 31.59
C PRO A 120 24.43 22.22 30.98
N VAL A 121 24.09 22.66 29.76
CA VAL A 121 22.98 22.11 28.99
C VAL A 121 23.32 20.64 28.76
N THR A 122 22.85 19.76 29.66
CA THR A 122 22.79 18.33 29.40
C THR A 122 21.90 18.20 28.18
N GLN A 123 22.51 17.88 27.04
CA GLN A 123 21.80 17.71 25.78
C GLN A 123 20.57 16.82 26.03
N PRO A 124 19.37 17.22 25.59
CA PRO A 124 18.24 16.32 25.63
C PRO A 124 18.64 15.08 24.83
N THR A 125 18.69 13.93 25.51
CA THR A 125 19.02 12.66 24.88
C THR A 125 17.89 12.30 23.94
N CYS A 126 18.07 12.56 22.66
CA CYS A 126 17.12 12.21 21.61
C CYS A 126 17.28 10.73 21.19
N GLY A 127 16.25 10.16 20.59
CA GLY A 127 16.26 8.81 20.03
C GLY A 127 16.40 7.69 21.06
N VAL A 128 16.07 7.97 22.32
CA VAL A 128 16.10 7.02 23.45
C VAL A 128 14.84 7.20 24.30
N ALA A 129 14.56 6.21 25.16
CA ALA A 129 13.50 6.30 26.15
C ALA A 129 13.66 7.53 27.06
N PRO A 130 12.56 8.07 27.62
CA PRO A 130 11.18 7.56 27.53
C PRO A 130 10.42 8.01 26.27
N ASP A 131 10.78 9.14 25.69
CA ASP A 131 9.94 9.80 24.68
C ASP A 131 10.32 9.45 23.23
N PHE A 132 11.51 8.88 23.02
CA PHE A 132 12.05 8.55 21.70
C PHE A 132 11.95 9.73 20.72
N THR A 133 12.23 10.94 21.20
CA THR A 133 12.15 12.15 20.39
C THR A 133 13.19 12.11 19.26
N PRO A 134 12.84 12.33 17.98
CA PRO A 134 13.81 12.34 16.89
C PRO A 134 14.95 13.35 17.08
N CYS A 135 16.16 12.93 16.72
CA CYS A 135 17.36 13.77 16.80
C CYS A 135 17.51 14.75 15.63
N VAL A 136 16.82 14.48 14.52
CA VAL A 136 16.83 15.26 13.28
C VAL A 136 15.42 15.74 12.97
N SER A 137 15.29 16.75 12.12
CA SER A 137 13.99 17.22 11.68
C SER A 137 13.34 16.21 10.73
N SER A 138 12.00 16.20 10.70
CA SER A 138 11.26 15.36 9.76
C SER A 138 11.64 15.64 8.29
N GLU A 139 11.93 16.90 7.96
CA GLU A 139 12.33 17.30 6.61
C GLU A 139 13.69 16.69 6.22
N GLU A 140 14.70 16.81 7.09
CA GLU A 140 16.04 16.23 6.89
C GLU A 140 15.97 14.70 6.77
N ALA A 141 15.23 14.05 7.67
CA ALA A 141 15.03 12.61 7.64
C ALA A 141 14.27 12.15 6.37
N SER A 142 13.23 12.89 5.97
CA SER A 142 12.43 12.57 4.78
C SER A 142 13.23 12.75 3.49
N HIS A 143 14.13 13.74 3.44
CA HIS A 143 15.04 13.90 2.31
C HIS A 143 15.96 12.68 2.16
N ALA A 144 16.59 12.24 3.26
CA ALA A 144 17.43 11.04 3.26
C ALA A 144 16.65 9.75 2.89
N LEU A 145 15.41 9.63 3.39
CA LEU A 145 14.51 8.52 3.05
C LEU A 145 14.16 8.52 1.56
N MET A 146 13.76 9.66 0.99
CA MET A 146 13.47 9.81 -0.43
C MET A 146 14.66 9.41 -1.30
N ASP A 147 15.86 9.87 -0.97
CA ASP A 147 17.08 9.52 -1.71
C ASP A 147 17.37 8.02 -1.65
N CYS A 148 17.18 7.39 -0.50
CA CYS A 148 17.30 5.94 -0.38
C CYS A 148 16.25 5.21 -1.21
N CYS A 149 14.99 5.66 -1.19
CA CYS A 149 13.92 5.07 -1.97
C CYS A 149 14.22 5.11 -3.48
N ARG A 150 14.75 6.23 -3.97
CA ARG A 150 15.18 6.37 -5.36
C ARG A 150 16.31 5.42 -5.70
N ARG A 151 17.34 5.32 -4.85
CA ARG A 151 18.46 4.37 -5.06
C ARG A 151 18.02 2.91 -5.08
N LYS A 152 17.00 2.55 -4.28
CA LYS A 152 16.40 1.22 -4.25
C LYS A 152 15.39 0.98 -5.39
N ASN A 153 15.23 1.95 -6.31
CA ASN A 153 14.32 1.88 -7.45
C ASN A 153 12.86 1.57 -7.05
N LEU A 154 12.37 2.19 -5.97
CA LEU A 154 10.96 2.04 -5.59
C LEU A 154 10.03 2.64 -6.66
N PRO A 155 8.85 2.02 -6.90
CA PRO A 155 7.88 2.52 -7.87
C PRO A 155 7.37 3.91 -7.47
N ALA A 156 6.93 4.71 -8.46
CA ALA A 156 6.46 6.08 -8.25
C ALA A 156 5.39 6.21 -7.16
N GLY A 157 4.48 5.23 -7.07
CA GLY A 157 3.46 5.19 -6.01
C GLY A 157 4.01 4.93 -4.61
N CYS A 158 5.14 4.26 -4.46
CA CYS A 158 5.86 4.17 -3.19
C CYS A 158 6.68 5.43 -2.92
N LEU A 159 7.24 6.08 -3.95
CA LEU A 159 8.00 7.32 -3.78
C LEU A 159 7.16 8.42 -3.13
N SER A 160 5.85 8.51 -3.43
CA SER A 160 4.95 9.47 -2.76
C SER A 160 4.80 9.23 -1.24
N LEU A 161 5.22 8.06 -0.75
CA LEU A 161 5.20 7.70 0.68
C LEU A 161 6.58 7.84 1.35
N CYS A 162 7.64 8.21 0.62
CA CYS A 162 9.01 8.29 1.16
C CYS A 162 9.25 9.59 1.94
N ARG A 163 8.49 9.76 3.03
CA ARG A 163 8.56 10.84 4.02
C ARG A 163 8.03 10.34 5.37
N TYR A 164 8.42 10.96 6.48
CA TYR A 164 8.03 10.51 7.83
C TYR A 164 6.68 11.07 8.31
N ASP A 165 6.16 12.10 7.65
CA ASP A 165 4.88 12.74 7.95
C ASP A 165 3.69 12.13 7.18
N ILE A 166 3.84 10.89 6.69
CA ILE A 166 2.72 10.17 6.07
C ILE A 166 1.72 9.68 7.10
N THR A 167 0.46 9.69 6.70
CA THR A 167 -0.64 9.11 7.49
C THR A 167 -0.84 7.64 7.16
N GLN A 168 -1.39 6.89 8.11
CA GLN A 168 -1.80 5.51 7.87
C GLN A 168 -2.82 5.39 6.72
N ALA A 169 -3.68 6.39 6.55
CA ALA A 169 -4.67 6.43 5.48
C ALA A 169 -4.01 6.52 4.10
N GLU A 170 -2.95 7.33 3.96
CA GLU A 170 -2.18 7.44 2.72
C GLU A 170 -1.48 6.13 2.37
N VAL A 171 -0.83 5.49 3.36
CA VAL A 171 -0.18 4.18 3.16
C VAL A 171 -1.21 3.15 2.73
N ARG A 172 -2.33 3.01 3.46
CA ARG A 172 -3.40 2.07 3.14
C ARG A 172 -3.96 2.33 1.75
N SER A 173 -4.25 3.57 1.40
CA SER A 173 -4.75 3.94 0.06
C SER A 173 -3.78 3.54 -1.05
N ALA A 174 -2.48 3.77 -0.87
CA ALA A 174 -1.48 3.41 -1.85
C ALA A 174 -1.32 1.88 -2.00
N MET A 175 -1.36 1.14 -0.90
CA MET A 175 -1.30 -0.33 -0.91
C MET A 175 -2.55 -0.93 -1.56
N ASP A 176 -3.75 -0.49 -1.16
CA ASP A 176 -5.04 -1.01 -1.66
C ASP A 176 -5.22 -0.76 -3.16
N ARG A 177 -4.69 0.36 -3.66
CA ARG A 177 -4.68 0.71 -5.09
C ARG A 177 -3.55 0.04 -5.87
N GLY A 178 -2.68 -0.72 -5.21
CA GLY A 178 -1.51 -1.35 -5.83
C GLY A 178 -0.44 -0.34 -6.30
N LEU A 179 -0.49 0.90 -5.82
CA LEU A 179 0.52 1.92 -6.12
C LEU A 179 1.86 1.62 -5.44
N CYS A 180 1.80 1.05 -4.25
CA CYS A 180 2.95 0.53 -3.55
C CYS A 180 2.70 -0.96 -3.25
N GLY A 181 3.46 -1.84 -3.91
CA GLY A 181 3.28 -3.28 -3.77
C GLY A 181 3.92 -3.83 -2.49
N ILE A 182 3.48 -5.02 -2.06
CA ILE A 182 4.03 -5.69 -0.87
C ILE A 182 5.54 -5.91 -0.95
N PHE A 183 6.09 -6.16 -2.14
CA PHE A 183 7.53 -6.33 -2.36
C PHE A 183 8.34 -5.04 -2.14
N SER A 184 7.69 -3.88 -2.15
CA SER A 184 8.32 -2.58 -1.88
C SER A 184 8.37 -2.23 -0.39
N VAL A 185 7.62 -2.94 0.46
CA VAL A 185 7.57 -2.67 1.91
C VAL A 185 8.93 -2.93 2.56
N ALA A 186 9.58 -4.04 2.23
CA ALA A 186 10.90 -4.37 2.76
C ALA A 186 11.96 -3.29 2.46
N PRO A 187 12.24 -2.94 1.19
CA PRO A 187 13.24 -1.91 0.88
C PRO A 187 12.82 -0.52 1.39
N TYR A 188 11.53 -0.23 1.48
CA TYR A 188 11.04 1.01 2.10
C TYR A 188 11.41 1.09 3.58
N LEU A 189 11.12 0.04 4.36
CA LEU A 189 11.44 0.01 5.79
C LEU A 189 12.95 -0.01 6.05
N GLU A 190 13.73 -0.71 5.22
CA GLU A 190 15.20 -0.64 5.27
C GLU A 190 15.73 0.80 5.11
N CYS A 191 15.14 1.56 4.18
CA CYS A 191 15.48 2.97 4.01
C CYS A 191 15.04 3.82 5.20
N ALA A 192 13.84 3.59 5.72
CA ALA A 192 13.32 4.32 6.86
C ALA A 192 14.15 4.07 8.13
N SER A 193 14.64 2.85 8.36
CA SER A 193 15.43 2.56 9.57
C SER A 193 16.86 3.09 9.51
N GLN A 194 17.38 3.42 8.32
CA GLN A 194 18.80 3.73 8.08
C GLN A 194 19.76 2.71 8.73
N GLY A 195 19.41 1.42 8.72
CA GLY A 195 20.26 0.40 9.33
C GLY A 195 20.03 0.17 10.83
N LYS A 196 19.18 0.97 11.50
CA LYS A 196 19.04 0.97 12.96
C LYS A 196 18.04 -0.08 13.45
N ASP A 197 18.38 -0.68 14.59
CA ASP A 197 17.43 -1.47 15.38
C ASP A 197 16.61 -0.53 16.25
N ASN A 198 15.29 -0.50 16.02
CA ASN A 198 14.35 0.33 16.76
C ASN A 198 13.37 -0.52 17.60
N THR A 199 13.71 -1.78 17.87
CA THR A 199 12.87 -2.71 18.62
C THR A 199 12.51 -2.18 20.01
N GLU A 200 13.40 -1.46 20.68
CA GLU A 200 13.09 -0.84 21.98
C GLU A 200 11.92 0.16 21.89
N CYS A 201 11.98 1.10 20.94
CA CYS A 201 10.90 2.05 20.69
C CYS A 201 9.60 1.35 20.29
N CYS A 202 9.67 0.33 19.42
CA CYS A 202 8.50 -0.43 19.02
C CYS A 202 7.84 -1.17 20.19
N ARG A 203 8.63 -1.74 21.10
CA ARG A 203 8.13 -2.40 22.31
C ARG A 203 7.51 -1.38 23.25
N TYR A 204 8.13 -0.22 23.40
CA TYR A 204 7.57 0.91 24.15
C TYR A 204 6.20 1.35 23.60
N LYS A 205 6.06 1.44 22.27
CA LYS A 205 4.77 1.75 21.62
C LYS A 205 3.79 0.59 21.55
N GLY A 206 4.15 -0.59 22.05
CA GLY A 206 3.28 -1.76 22.11
C GLY A 206 2.93 -2.34 20.74
N LEU A 207 3.88 -2.36 19.79
CA LEU A 207 3.63 -2.79 18.41
C LEU A 207 3.04 -4.21 18.33
N ALA A 208 3.65 -5.16 19.04
CA ALA A 208 3.19 -6.55 19.06
C ALA A 208 1.79 -6.71 19.67
N GLN A 209 1.46 -5.91 20.67
CA GLN A 209 0.14 -5.92 21.30
C GLN A 209 -0.93 -5.38 20.34
N LYS A 210 -0.59 -4.41 19.50
CA LYS A 210 -1.50 -3.79 18.52
C LYS A 210 -1.71 -4.63 17.26
N THR A 211 -0.66 -5.30 16.78
CA THR A 211 -0.64 -5.90 15.42
C THR A 211 -0.16 -7.35 15.37
N GLY A 212 0.32 -7.89 16.49
CA GLY A 212 0.88 -9.23 16.61
C GLY A 212 2.41 -9.24 16.59
N PRO A 213 3.05 -10.27 17.20
CA PRO A 213 4.50 -10.35 17.35
C PRO A 213 5.26 -10.45 16.01
N GLN A 214 4.60 -10.94 14.95
CA GLN A 214 5.19 -11.03 13.61
C GLN A 214 5.54 -9.66 13.01
N CYS A 215 4.96 -8.57 13.54
CA CYS A 215 5.25 -7.22 13.07
C CYS A 215 6.53 -6.62 13.68
N GLU A 216 7.07 -7.18 14.78
CA GLU A 216 8.27 -6.65 15.43
C GLU A 216 9.51 -6.70 14.52
N GLN A 217 9.55 -7.62 13.55
CA GLN A 217 10.65 -7.68 12.57
C GLN A 217 10.80 -6.36 11.78
N PHE A 218 9.71 -5.61 11.60
CA PHE A 218 9.73 -4.33 10.90
C PHE A 218 10.43 -3.22 11.68
N CYS A 219 10.69 -3.41 12.97
CA CYS A 219 11.44 -2.45 13.78
C CYS A 219 12.94 -2.48 13.51
N ARG A 220 13.42 -3.58 12.90
CA ARG A 220 14.85 -3.84 12.63
C ARG A 220 15.04 -4.48 11.24
N PRO A 221 14.57 -3.82 10.17
CA PRO A 221 14.50 -4.42 8.83
C PRO A 221 15.87 -4.79 8.26
N SER A 222 16.94 -4.17 8.77
CA SER A 222 18.33 -4.42 8.37
C SER A 222 18.89 -5.78 8.83
N TYR A 223 18.23 -6.45 9.77
CA TYR A 223 18.55 -7.81 10.20
C TYR A 223 17.93 -8.88 9.29
N GLY A 224 17.30 -8.46 8.19
CA GLY A 224 16.57 -9.32 7.28
C GLY A 224 15.11 -9.44 7.70
N LEU A 225 14.22 -9.22 6.73
CA LEU A 225 12.79 -9.48 6.89
C LEU A 225 12.49 -10.90 6.43
N SER A 226 11.65 -11.60 7.19
CA SER A 226 11.07 -12.87 6.75
C SER A 226 10.23 -12.64 5.50
N ALA A 227 9.97 -13.71 4.74
CA ALA A 227 9.10 -13.62 3.57
C ALA A 227 7.76 -12.95 3.91
N LEU A 228 7.49 -11.81 3.25
CA LEU A 228 6.29 -11.02 3.49
C LEU A 228 5.08 -11.72 2.87
N GLY A 229 4.22 -12.29 3.71
CA GLY A 229 2.91 -12.81 3.32
C GLY A 229 1.72 -11.99 3.86
N LEU A 230 0.52 -12.52 3.64
CA LEU A 230 -0.76 -11.91 4.05
C LEU A 230 -0.83 -11.60 5.56
N GLN A 231 -0.14 -12.38 6.39
CA GLN A 231 -0.08 -12.18 7.84
C GLN A 231 0.57 -10.84 8.26
N HIS A 232 1.31 -10.19 7.35
CA HIS A 232 1.96 -8.91 7.63
C HIS A 232 1.13 -7.70 7.20
N ILE A 233 0.01 -7.89 6.51
CA ILE A 233 -0.88 -6.78 6.10
C ILE A 233 -1.37 -6.00 7.33
N VAL A 234 -1.67 -6.72 8.43
CA VAL A 234 -2.11 -6.12 9.70
C VAL A 234 -1.08 -5.16 10.30
N CYS A 235 0.22 -5.37 10.03
CA CYS A 235 1.28 -4.51 10.56
C CYS A 235 1.18 -3.08 10.03
N GLY A 236 0.57 -2.87 8.86
CA GLY A 236 0.28 -1.52 8.33
C GLY A 236 -0.59 -0.68 9.27
N ASN A 237 -1.37 -1.31 10.16
CA ASN A 237 -2.16 -0.62 11.19
C ASN A 237 -1.31 0.06 12.27
N ALA A 238 0.01 -0.18 12.30
CA ALA A 238 0.94 0.52 13.19
C ALA A 238 2.08 1.21 12.42
N ILE A 239 1.90 1.49 11.12
CA ILE A 239 2.94 2.11 10.29
C ILE A 239 3.41 3.48 10.83
N GLY A 240 2.50 4.28 11.40
CA GLY A 240 2.86 5.55 12.01
C GLY A 240 3.77 5.37 13.24
N ASP A 241 3.48 4.37 14.09
CA ASP A 241 4.32 4.03 15.24
C ASP A 241 5.70 3.54 14.79
N MET A 242 5.74 2.67 13.76
CA MET A 242 6.99 2.16 13.18
C MET A 242 7.83 3.28 12.59
N LEU A 243 7.23 4.17 11.79
CA LEU A 243 7.94 5.30 11.18
C LEU A 243 8.43 6.30 12.22
N HIS A 244 7.66 6.57 13.27
CA HIS A 244 8.15 7.36 14.39
C HIS A 244 9.39 6.73 15.02
N CYS A 245 9.36 5.42 15.29
CA CYS A 245 10.52 4.73 15.87
C CYS A 245 11.72 4.72 14.94
N HIS A 246 11.52 4.54 13.64
CA HIS A 246 12.58 4.65 12.65
C HIS A 246 13.18 6.06 12.59
N HIS A 247 12.35 7.09 12.65
CA HIS A 247 12.80 8.48 12.71
C HIS A 247 13.61 8.76 13.99
N ALA A 248 13.13 8.25 15.13
CA ALA A 248 13.81 8.36 16.42
C ALA A 248 15.22 7.75 16.39
N GLY A 249 15.43 6.67 15.64
CA GLY A 249 16.72 6.00 15.49
C GLY A 249 17.76 6.77 14.68
N ILE A 250 17.35 7.76 13.86
CA ILE A 250 18.27 8.51 13.01
C ILE A 250 19.15 9.43 13.86
N ARG A 251 20.47 9.34 13.66
CA ARG A 251 21.49 10.18 14.31
C ARG A 251 22.33 10.86 13.22
N ARG A 252 22.76 12.09 13.46
CA ARG A 252 23.76 12.78 12.63
C ARG A 252 25.15 12.20 12.83
#